data_AF-A0AAV9FBF5-F1
#
_entry.id   AF-A0AAV9FBF5-F1
#
_cell.length_a   1.000
_cell.length_b   1.000
_cell.length_c   1.000
_cell.angle_alpha   90.00
_cell.angle_beta   90.00
_cell.angle_gamma   90.00
#
_symmetry.space_group_name_H-M   'P 1'
#
loop_
_entity.id
_entity.type
_entity.pdbx_description
1 polymer ?
#
loop_
_entity_poly.entity_id
_entity_poly.type
_entity_poly.pdbx_seq_one_letter_code
_entity_poly.pdbx_strand_id
1 'polypeptide(L)'
;MTANHPDYAILVARIVVLNLHKNTRKSFSETIKEMYGHYNERSGQKASLVADDVYEIIMKNAACLDSEIIYDRDFDYDYFGFKTLERSYLLKMSGKVVERPQHMLMRVAVGIHKDDIDSALRTYHMMSQRWFTHASPTLFNVGTPRPQPHGVGSLVKAMVE
;
A
#
# COMPACT_ATOMS: atom_id res chain seq x y z
N MET A 1 22.48 -3.83 17.29
CA MET A 1 22.06 -4.26 18.65
C MET A 1 20.85 -5.19 18.56
N THR A 2 21.01 -6.34 17.91
CA THR A 2 20.00 -7.41 17.76
C THR A 2 20.51 -8.75 18.32
N ALA A 3 21.61 -8.71 19.07
CA ALA A 3 22.42 -9.90 19.35
C ALA A 3 21.98 -10.73 20.57
N ASN A 4 20.95 -10.32 21.33
CA ASN A 4 20.73 -10.90 22.68
C ASN A 4 19.47 -11.77 22.83
N HIS A 5 18.42 -11.62 22.01
CA HIS A 5 17.29 -12.57 22.02
C HIS A 5 16.37 -12.38 20.79
N PRO A 6 15.91 -13.46 20.12
CA PRO A 6 14.96 -13.36 19.00
C PRO A 6 13.65 -12.64 19.38
N ASP A 7 13.22 -12.71 20.63
CA ASP A 7 11.99 -12.04 21.11
C ASP A 7 12.04 -10.52 21.02
N TYR A 8 13.23 -9.91 21.09
CA TYR A 8 13.37 -8.46 20.90
C TYR A 8 13.02 -8.06 19.47
N ALA A 9 13.36 -8.89 18.47
CA ALA A 9 13.02 -8.60 17.08
C ALA A 9 11.50 -8.63 16.85
N ILE A 10 10.79 -9.59 17.47
CA ILE A 10 9.34 -9.70 17.42
C ILE A 10 8.68 -8.51 18.11
N LEU A 11 9.17 -8.13 19.30
CA LEU A 11 8.65 -6.97 20.04
C LEU A 11 8.81 -5.67 19.24
N VAL A 12 9.99 -5.44 18.67
CA VAL A 12 10.26 -4.24 17.87
C VAL A 12 9.37 -4.20 16.63
N ALA A 13 9.17 -5.34 15.94
CA ALA A 13 8.25 -5.42 14.81
C ALA A 13 6.82 -5.00 15.20
N ARG A 14 6.30 -5.54 16.31
CA ARG A 14 4.97 -5.19 16.84
C ARG A 14 4.84 -3.72 17.22
N ILE A 15 5.86 -3.14 17.86
CA ILE A 15 5.87 -1.72 18.24
C ILE A 15 5.76 -0.83 16.99
N VAL A 16 6.52 -1.15 15.94
CA VAL A 16 6.51 -0.36 14.71
C VAL A 16 5.17 -0.46 14.00
N VAL A 17 4.58 -1.65 13.88
CA VAL A 17 3.25 -1.85 13.29
C VAL A 17 2.18 -1.10 14.11
N LEU A 18 2.22 -1.20 15.44
CA LEU A 18 1.30 -0.47 16.31
C LEU A 18 1.43 1.05 16.14
N ASN A 19 2.66 1.55 16.02
CA ASN A 19 2.91 2.96 15.75
C ASN A 19 2.34 3.37 14.38
N LEU A 20 2.47 2.55 13.34
CA LEU A 20 1.82 2.80 12.05
C LEU A 20 0.30 2.87 12.21
N HIS A 21 -0.31 1.90 12.89
CA HIS A 21 -1.76 1.87 13.10
C HIS A 21 -2.28 3.08 13.88
N LYS A 22 -1.50 3.61 14.83
CA LYS A 22 -1.86 4.85 15.56
C LYS A 22 -1.79 6.11 14.70
N ASN A 23 -0.94 6.12 13.68
CA ASN A 23 -0.71 7.29 12.82
C ASN A 23 -1.41 7.18 11.46
N THR A 24 -2.19 6.13 11.22
CA THR A 24 -2.94 5.90 9.97
C THR A 24 -4.41 5.62 10.26
N ARG A 25 -5.28 5.98 9.33
CA ARG A 25 -6.72 5.67 9.44
C ARG A 25 -6.94 4.16 9.42
N LYS A 26 -8.00 3.72 10.10
CA LYS A 26 -8.38 2.30 10.09
C LYS A 26 -9.18 1.95 8.84
N SER A 27 -10.16 2.76 8.42
CA SER A 27 -10.96 2.48 7.22
C SER A 27 -10.10 2.55 5.96
N PHE A 28 -10.20 1.53 5.10
CA PHE A 28 -9.50 1.48 3.83
C PHE A 28 -10.13 2.46 2.84
N SER A 29 -11.46 2.45 2.71
CA SER A 29 -12.18 3.35 1.82
C SER A 29 -11.95 4.83 2.15
N GLU A 30 -11.91 5.22 3.43
CA GLU A 30 -11.56 6.57 3.83
C GLU A 30 -10.12 6.94 3.45
N THR A 31 -9.17 6.02 3.68
CA THR A 31 -7.76 6.23 3.30
C THR A 31 -7.63 6.42 1.80
N ILE A 32 -8.33 5.61 0.99
CA ILE A 32 -8.36 5.73 -0.47
C ILE A 32 -8.96 7.07 -0.92
N LYS A 33 -10.03 7.53 -0.25
CA LYS A 33 -10.63 8.84 -0.51
C LYS A 33 -9.68 10.01 -0.24
N GLU A 34 -8.90 9.95 0.85
CA GLU A 34 -7.87 10.96 1.12
C GLU A 34 -6.75 10.92 0.08
N MET A 35 -6.28 9.73 -0.27
CA MET A 35 -5.24 9.54 -1.27
C MET A 35 -5.67 10.01 -2.67
N TYR A 36 -6.95 9.87 -3.00
CA TYR A 36 -7.53 10.35 -4.25
C TYR A 36 -7.70 11.88 -4.30
N GLY A 37 -8.10 12.46 -3.16
CA GLY A 37 -8.27 13.91 -3.00
C GLY A 37 -6.97 14.67 -2.76
N HIS A 38 -5.84 13.99 -2.66
CA HIS A 38 -4.54 14.59 -2.35
C HIS A 38 -4.11 15.61 -3.42
N TYR A 39 -3.61 16.75 -2.94
CA TYR A 39 -3.05 17.83 -3.76
C TYR A 39 -1.62 18.11 -3.32
N ASN A 40 -0.77 18.50 -4.27
CA ASN A 40 0.60 18.87 -3.96
C ASN A 40 0.63 20.33 -3.48
N GLU A 41 0.84 20.52 -2.18
CA GLU A 41 0.90 21.83 -1.50
C GLU A 41 1.81 22.85 -2.18
N ARG A 42 2.90 22.41 -2.84
CA ARG A 42 3.84 23.32 -3.52
C ARG A 42 3.35 23.80 -4.88
N SER A 43 2.58 22.97 -5.59
CA SER A 43 2.11 23.26 -6.96
C SER A 43 0.64 23.65 -7.03
N GLY A 44 -0.14 23.39 -5.98
CA GLY A 44 -1.59 23.53 -5.96
C GLY A 44 -2.35 22.55 -6.85
N GLN A 45 -1.66 21.65 -7.57
CA GLN A 45 -2.27 20.71 -8.50
C GLN A 45 -2.71 19.42 -7.78
N LYS A 46 -3.79 18.83 -8.28
CA LYS A 46 -4.25 17.50 -7.85
C LYS A 46 -3.14 16.49 -8.10
N ALA A 47 -2.71 15.82 -7.04
CA ALA A 47 -1.65 14.81 -7.04
C ALA A 47 -2.22 13.52 -6.48
N SER A 48 -3.27 13.03 -7.13
CA SER A 48 -3.95 11.79 -6.74
C SER A 48 -2.96 10.63 -6.75
N LEU A 49 -3.03 9.80 -5.71
CA LEU A 49 -2.22 8.60 -5.61
C LEU A 49 -2.97 7.36 -6.12
N VAL A 50 -4.28 7.48 -6.40
CA VAL A 50 -5.14 6.38 -6.86
C VAL A 50 -5.77 6.73 -8.20
N ALA A 51 -5.75 5.79 -9.16
CA ALA A 51 -6.37 5.96 -10.47
C ALA A 51 -7.89 6.15 -10.36
N ASP A 52 -8.48 6.95 -11.26
CA ASP A 52 -9.91 7.30 -11.21
C ASP A 52 -10.80 6.04 -11.26
N ASP A 53 -10.48 5.11 -12.17
CA ASP A 53 -11.22 3.86 -12.35
C ASP A 53 -11.17 2.96 -11.11
N VAL A 54 -9.99 2.81 -10.49
CA VAL A 54 -9.82 2.02 -9.26
C VAL A 54 -10.51 2.70 -8.07
N TYR A 55 -10.43 4.02 -7.98
CA TYR A 55 -11.12 4.78 -6.95
C TYR A 55 -12.63 4.56 -7.01
N GLU A 56 -13.24 4.68 -8.19
CA GLU A 56 -14.68 4.49 -8.38
C GLU A 56 -15.13 3.08 -7.96
N ILE A 57 -14.38 2.05 -8.37
CA ILE A 57 -14.65 0.65 -8.01
C ILE A 57 -14.56 0.44 -6.49
N ILE A 58 -13.51 0.98 -5.85
CA ILE A 58 -13.35 0.87 -4.40
C ILE A 58 -14.49 1.56 -3.68
N MET A 59 -14.85 2.79 -4.09
CA MET A 59 -15.93 3.54 -3.42
C MET A 59 -17.30 2.89 -3.60
N LYS A 60 -17.57 2.30 -4.76
CA LYS A 60 -18.80 1.54 -5.03
C LYS A 60 -18.95 0.33 -4.11
N ASN A 61 -17.83 -0.30 -3.72
CA ASN A 61 -17.79 -1.51 -2.91
C ASN A 61 -17.24 -1.28 -1.48
N ALA A 62 -17.19 -0.03 -1.04
CA ALA A 62 -16.45 0.40 0.16
C ALA A 62 -16.78 -0.41 1.41
N ALA A 63 -18.07 -0.62 1.70
CA ALA A 63 -18.52 -1.35 2.89
C ALA A 63 -18.05 -2.81 2.89
N CYS A 64 -18.12 -3.48 1.74
CA CYS A 64 -17.65 -4.86 1.59
C CYS A 64 -16.14 -4.94 1.77
N LEU A 65 -15.38 -4.12 1.03
CA LEU A 65 -13.92 -4.12 1.08
C LEU A 65 -13.38 -3.77 2.48
N ASP A 66 -13.98 -2.78 3.17
CA ASP A 66 -13.59 -2.42 4.53
C ASP A 66 -13.82 -3.55 5.53
N SER A 67 -14.89 -4.35 5.35
CA SER A 67 -15.25 -5.45 6.25
C SER A 67 -14.35 -6.69 6.11
N GLU A 68 -13.75 -6.89 4.93
CA GLU A 68 -12.91 -8.07 4.63
C GLU A 68 -11.46 -7.89 5.09
N ILE A 69 -11.02 -6.66 5.38
CA ILE A 69 -9.64 -6.39 5.75
C ILE A 69 -9.35 -6.83 7.20
N ILE A 70 -8.38 -7.71 7.35
CA ILE A 70 -7.92 -8.22 8.64
C ILE A 70 -6.59 -7.56 9.04
N TYR A 71 -6.67 -6.46 9.81
CA TYR A 71 -5.51 -5.67 10.22
C TYR A 71 -4.52 -6.42 11.12
N ASP A 72 -4.96 -7.46 11.82
CA ASP A 72 -4.06 -8.25 12.68
C ASP A 72 -2.95 -8.95 11.87
N ARG A 73 -3.18 -9.18 10.57
CA ARG A 73 -2.16 -9.73 9.64
C ARG A 73 -0.98 -8.79 9.41
N ASP A 74 -1.09 -7.50 9.76
CA ASP A 74 0.07 -6.59 9.73
C ASP A 74 1.13 -6.98 10.77
N PHE A 75 0.75 -7.66 11.86
CA PHE A 75 1.69 -8.13 12.89
C PHE A 75 2.47 -9.38 12.51
N ASP A 76 2.10 -10.03 11.39
CA ASP A 76 2.84 -11.18 10.89
C ASP A 76 4.19 -10.74 10.30
N TYR A 77 4.36 -9.46 9.94
CA TYR A 77 5.61 -8.95 9.34
C TYR A 77 6.70 -8.84 10.40
N ASP A 78 7.88 -9.38 10.08
CA ASP A 78 9.07 -9.10 10.85
C ASP A 78 9.52 -7.65 10.64
N TYR A 79 10.46 -7.19 11.47
CA TYR A 79 10.90 -5.81 11.43
C TYR A 79 11.47 -5.40 10.06
N PHE A 80 12.29 -6.25 9.45
CA PHE A 80 12.94 -5.94 8.16
C PHE A 80 11.96 -5.98 6.99
N GLY A 81 11.05 -6.95 6.96
CA GLY A 81 9.97 -7.02 5.98
C GLY A 81 9.06 -5.80 6.06
N PHE A 82 8.65 -5.43 7.27
CA PHE A 82 7.86 -4.22 7.47
C PHE A 82 8.61 -2.95 7.03
N LYS A 83 9.88 -2.78 7.41
CA LYS A 83 10.67 -1.60 7.01
C LYS A 83 10.89 -1.52 5.50
N THR A 84 10.98 -2.66 4.83
CA THR A 84 11.03 -2.73 3.36
C THR A 84 9.70 -2.26 2.76
N LEU A 85 8.57 -2.72 3.29
CA LEU A 85 7.23 -2.27 2.89
C LEU A 85 7.04 -0.77 3.12
N GLU A 86 7.36 -0.26 4.31
CA GLU A 86 7.23 1.15 4.69
C GLU A 86 8.09 2.08 3.82
N ARG A 87 9.29 1.64 3.44
CA ARG A 87 10.19 2.46 2.63
C ARG A 87 9.68 2.61 1.21
N SER A 88 9.26 1.51 0.61
CA SER A 88 9.11 1.40 -0.84
C SER A 88 7.67 1.24 -1.31
N TYR A 89 6.81 0.54 -0.57
CA TYR A 89 5.52 0.07 -1.10
C TYR A 89 4.31 0.81 -0.55
N LEU A 90 4.37 1.27 0.71
CA LEU A 90 3.26 2.01 1.31
C LEU A 90 3.23 3.45 0.79
N LEU A 91 2.07 3.88 0.31
CA LEU A 91 1.88 5.22 -0.22
C LEU A 91 2.01 6.29 0.88
N LYS A 92 2.54 7.45 0.47
CA LYS A 92 2.85 8.58 1.34
C LYS A 92 2.17 9.85 0.83
N MET A 93 1.58 10.61 1.75
CA MET A 93 1.06 11.96 1.51
C MET A 93 1.91 12.96 2.29
N SER A 94 2.38 14.01 1.64
CA SER A 94 3.29 15.01 2.23
C SER A 94 4.45 14.39 3.04
N GLY A 95 5.02 13.29 2.53
CA GLY A 95 6.15 12.57 3.14
C GLY A 95 5.79 11.61 4.29
N LYS A 96 4.52 11.55 4.71
CA LYS A 96 4.05 10.64 5.78
C LYS A 96 3.33 9.44 5.18
N VAL A 97 3.59 8.24 5.73
CA VAL A 97 2.88 7.02 5.34
C VAL A 97 1.42 7.13 5.77
N VAL A 98 0.52 6.92 4.82
CA VAL A 98 -0.93 6.94 5.07
C VAL A 98 -1.58 5.58 4.91
N GLU A 99 -0.90 4.67 4.20
CA GLU A 99 -1.41 3.35 3.86
C GLU A 99 -0.87 2.28 4.80
N ARG A 100 -1.74 1.36 5.26
CA ARG A 100 -1.32 0.14 5.97
C ARG A 100 -0.93 -0.97 5.00
N PRO A 101 -0.12 -1.97 5.38
CA PRO A 101 0.17 -3.10 4.49
C PRO A 101 -1.10 -3.78 3.96
N GLN A 102 -2.11 -3.99 4.81
CA GLN A 102 -3.40 -4.53 4.31
C GLN A 102 -4.10 -3.63 3.30
N HIS A 103 -4.05 -2.31 3.46
CA HIS A 103 -4.62 -1.37 2.50
C HIS A 103 -3.92 -1.47 1.14
N MET A 104 -2.58 -1.55 1.15
CA MET A 104 -1.78 -1.74 -0.05
C MET A 104 -2.16 -3.03 -0.77
N LEU A 105 -2.27 -4.15 -0.04
CA LEU A 105 -2.65 -5.44 -0.63
C LEU A 105 -4.06 -5.40 -1.23
N MET A 106 -5.03 -4.78 -0.54
CA MET A 106 -6.40 -4.65 -1.07
C MET A 106 -6.44 -3.75 -2.30
N ARG A 107 -5.76 -2.61 -2.29
CA ARG A 107 -5.64 -1.71 -3.45
C ARG A 107 -5.02 -2.43 -4.65
N VAL A 108 -3.97 -3.21 -4.44
CA VAL A 108 -3.35 -4.01 -5.51
C VAL A 108 -4.33 -5.05 -6.04
N ALA A 109 -5.01 -5.79 -5.16
CA ALA A 109 -5.98 -6.81 -5.58
C ALA A 109 -7.12 -6.21 -6.42
N VAL A 110 -7.73 -5.11 -5.96
CA VAL A 110 -8.77 -4.40 -6.72
C VAL A 110 -8.19 -3.80 -8.01
N GLY A 111 -6.97 -3.29 -8.00
CA GLY A 111 -6.38 -2.76 -9.22
C GLY A 111 -6.05 -3.83 -10.28
N ILE A 112 -5.82 -5.10 -9.88
CA ILE A 112 -5.65 -6.24 -10.79
C ILE A 112 -7.00 -6.70 -11.34
N HIS A 113 -7.96 -6.92 -10.45
CA HIS A 113 -9.23 -7.59 -10.79
C HIS A 113 -10.36 -6.63 -11.17
N LYS A 114 -10.20 -5.32 -10.92
CA LYS A 114 -11.15 -4.26 -11.24
C LYS A 114 -12.55 -4.59 -10.71
N ASP A 115 -13.56 -4.66 -11.58
CA ASP A 115 -14.96 -4.92 -11.22
C ASP A 115 -15.22 -6.34 -10.68
N ASP A 116 -14.28 -7.28 -10.85
CA ASP A 116 -14.38 -8.63 -10.27
C ASP A 116 -13.94 -8.62 -8.78
N ILE A 117 -14.84 -8.15 -7.92
CA ILE A 117 -14.61 -8.01 -6.48
C ILE A 117 -14.38 -9.37 -5.81
N ASP A 118 -15.07 -10.43 -6.25
CA ASP A 118 -14.88 -11.76 -5.67
C ASP A 118 -13.45 -12.27 -5.91
N SER A 119 -12.91 -12.08 -7.12
CA SER A 119 -11.49 -12.37 -7.39
C SER A 119 -10.55 -11.46 -6.61
N ALA A 120 -10.87 -10.17 -6.49
CA ALA A 120 -10.07 -9.23 -5.71
C ALA A 120 -9.96 -9.68 -4.25
N LEU A 121 -11.07 -10.06 -3.63
CA LEU A 121 -11.10 -10.55 -2.25
C LEU A 121 -10.29 -11.85 -2.09
N ARG A 122 -10.46 -12.82 -3.00
CA ARG A 122 -9.66 -14.07 -2.98
C ARG A 122 -8.16 -13.76 -3.05
N THR A 123 -7.75 -12.90 -3.97
CA THR A 123 -6.35 -12.49 -4.13
C THR A 123 -5.84 -11.74 -2.90
N TYR A 124 -6.63 -10.84 -2.32
CA TYR A 124 -6.31 -10.18 -1.06
C TYR A 124 -6.07 -11.19 0.08
N HIS A 125 -6.97 -12.17 0.26
CA HIS A 125 -6.81 -13.19 1.30
C HIS A 125 -5.56 -14.03 1.09
N MET A 126 -5.30 -14.47 -0.14
CA MET A 126 -4.11 -15.26 -0.45
C MET A 126 -2.81 -14.48 -0.20
N MET A 127 -2.74 -13.21 -0.60
CA MET A 127 -1.57 -12.36 -0.37
C MET A 127 -1.37 -12.01 1.10
N SER A 128 -2.44 -11.61 1.79
CA SER A 128 -2.37 -11.21 3.21
C SER A 128 -2.04 -12.39 4.13
N GLN A 129 -2.37 -13.62 3.72
CA GLN A 129 -1.95 -14.87 4.38
C GLN A 129 -0.59 -15.40 3.89
N ARG A 130 0.06 -14.71 2.94
CA ARG A 130 1.39 -15.03 2.39
C ARG A 130 1.48 -16.33 1.61
N TRP A 131 0.38 -16.77 1.00
CA TRP A 131 0.43 -17.90 0.05
C TRP A 131 1.24 -17.56 -1.20
N PHE A 132 1.20 -16.29 -1.64
CA PHE A 132 2.06 -15.75 -2.68
C PHE A 132 2.19 -14.23 -2.55
N THR A 133 3.12 -13.64 -3.30
CA THR A 133 3.22 -12.19 -3.49
C THR A 133 3.39 -11.89 -4.98
N HIS A 134 2.78 -10.80 -5.45
CA HIS A 134 3.07 -10.31 -6.81
C HIS A 134 4.47 -9.70 -6.87
N ALA A 135 5.02 -9.63 -8.09
CA ALA A 135 6.32 -9.00 -8.33
C ALA A 135 6.29 -7.51 -7.97
N SER A 136 7.45 -6.96 -7.60
CA SER A 136 7.57 -5.56 -7.14
C SER A 136 6.89 -4.55 -8.07
N PRO A 137 7.04 -4.59 -9.42
CA PRO A 137 6.39 -3.62 -10.31
C PRO A 137 4.87 -3.59 -10.15
N THR A 138 4.24 -4.74 -9.90
CA THR A 138 2.79 -4.85 -9.69
C THR A 138 2.38 -4.15 -8.39
N LEU A 139 3.13 -4.32 -7.30
CA LEU A 139 2.83 -3.69 -6.02
C LEU A 139 2.98 -2.15 -6.06
N PHE A 140 3.92 -1.64 -6.87
CA PHE A 140 4.15 -0.19 -7.03
C PHE A 140 3.09 0.49 -7.90
N ASN A 141 2.70 -0.16 -8.99
CA ASN A 141 2.08 0.53 -10.13
C ASN A 141 0.60 0.26 -10.28
N VAL A 142 0.10 -0.81 -9.67
CA VAL A 142 -1.31 -1.16 -9.80
C VAL A 142 -2.17 -0.21 -8.97
N GLY A 143 -3.16 0.38 -9.64
CA GLY A 143 -4.14 1.26 -9.03
C GLY A 143 -3.69 2.70 -8.80
N THR A 144 -2.58 3.15 -9.41
CA THR A 144 -2.11 4.55 -9.35
C THR A 144 -2.29 5.26 -10.70
N PRO A 145 -2.53 6.59 -10.75
CA PRO A 145 -2.85 7.31 -12.01
C PRO A 145 -1.74 7.29 -13.05
N ARG A 146 -0.49 7.12 -12.60
CA ARG A 146 0.68 6.89 -13.44
C ARG A 146 1.50 5.78 -12.79
N PRO A 147 1.53 4.57 -13.37
CA PRO A 147 2.51 3.55 -13.03
C PRO A 147 3.90 4.18 -12.92
N GLN A 148 4.54 4.12 -11.75
CA GLN A 148 5.92 4.57 -11.56
C GLN A 148 6.86 3.66 -12.37
N PRO A 149 7.57 4.16 -13.40
CA PRO A 149 8.51 3.34 -14.13
C PRO A 149 9.83 3.32 -13.35
N HIS A 150 10.12 2.26 -12.58
CA HIS A 150 11.47 2.11 -12.01
C HIS A 150 12.15 0.81 -12.42
N GLY A 151 13.27 1.01 -13.16
CA GLY A 151 14.28 0.06 -13.64
C GLY A 151 13.94 -0.55 -14.99
N VAL A 152 14.28 0.03 -16.16
CA VAL A 152 15.64 0.08 -16.76
C VAL A 152 15.93 1.38 -17.58
N GLY A 153 15.01 2.36 -17.66
CA GLY A 153 15.06 3.41 -18.70
C GLY A 153 15.69 4.78 -18.36
N SER A 154 16.11 5.06 -17.13
CA SER A 154 16.41 6.45 -16.70
C SER A 154 17.86 6.92 -16.86
N LEU A 155 18.74 6.17 -17.55
CA LEU A 155 20.14 6.56 -17.79
C LEU A 155 20.44 7.14 -19.19
N VAL A 156 19.47 7.22 -20.10
CA VAL A 156 19.75 7.64 -21.49
C VAL A 156 19.33 9.09 -21.80
N LYS A 157 18.59 9.77 -20.93
CA LYS A 157 18.04 11.11 -21.25
C LYS A 157 18.77 12.31 -20.62
N ALA A 158 20.00 12.13 -20.14
CA ALA A 158 20.82 13.21 -19.58
C ALA A 158 22.13 13.48 -20.35
N MET A 159 22.25 12.99 -21.60
CA MET A 159 23.41 13.27 -22.48
C MET A 159 23.02 13.77 -23.88
N VAL A 160 21.85 14.40 -24.03
CA VAL A 160 21.52 15.20 -25.22
C VAL A 160 20.77 16.44 -24.78
N GLU A 161 21.52 17.39 -24.20
CA GLU A 161 21.38 18.85 -24.31
C GLU A 161 22.63 19.48 -23.69
#